data_AF-A0A1L6I475-F1
#
_entry.id   AF-A0A1L6I475-F1
#
_cell.length_a   1.000
_cell.length_b   1.000
_cell.length_c   1.000
_cell.angle_alpha   90.00
_cell.angle_beta   90.00
_cell.angle_gamma   90.00
#
_symmetry.space_group_name_H-M   'P 1'
#
loop_
_entity.id
_entity.type
_entity.pdbx_description
1 polymer ?
#
loop_
_entity_poly.entity_id
_entity_poly.type
_entity_poly.pdbx_seq_one_letter_code
_entity_poly.pdbx_strand_id
1 'polypeptide(L)'
;MRRLFLAALSATCFATCAHAQSNAPGPLATPSGELQFARVDRDFVGMLDNQVFDRFGANTLTHFDDIGDATQTVTRTLVQTDSGPVLYDFRHHPTLVQRSNRRMAVKRVFWQDDEVVLQGSQGWFRFKSGTLTKLQSSKTTYH
;
A
#
# COMPACT_ATOMS: atom_id res chain seq x y z
N MET A 1 -17.19 43.84 36.14
CA MET A 1 -16.65 43.37 34.84
C MET A 1 -15.83 42.11 35.09
N ARG A 2 -16.32 40.93 34.70
CA ARG A 2 -15.64 39.65 34.94
C ARG A 2 -15.69 38.83 33.65
N ARG A 3 -14.52 38.42 33.19
CA ARG A 3 -14.20 38.00 31.82
C ARG A 3 -14.82 36.63 31.50
N LEU A 4 -15.55 36.55 30.39
CA LEU A 4 -16.01 35.31 29.79
C LEU A 4 -14.82 34.67 29.05
N PHE A 5 -14.35 33.51 29.51
CA PHE A 5 -13.38 32.71 28.76
C PHE A 5 -14.14 31.90 27.70
N LEU A 6 -14.04 32.33 26.44
CA LEU A 6 -14.42 31.51 25.30
C LEU A 6 -13.39 30.39 25.15
N ALA A 7 -13.80 29.15 25.43
CA ALA A 7 -13.05 27.97 25.03
C ALA A 7 -13.29 27.73 23.54
N ALA A 8 -12.28 28.03 22.71
CA ALA A 8 -12.28 27.68 21.30
C ALA A 8 -11.98 26.18 21.16
N LEU A 9 -12.99 25.39 20.80
CA LEU A 9 -12.84 23.98 20.48
C LEU A 9 -12.29 23.87 19.05
N SER A 10 -10.99 23.64 18.91
CA SER A 10 -10.35 23.35 17.62
C SER A 10 -10.77 21.96 17.16
N ALA A 11 -11.69 21.90 16.19
CA ALA A 11 -12.01 20.69 15.45
C ALA A 11 -10.82 20.32 14.56
N THR A 12 -9.93 19.45 15.03
CA THR A 12 -8.93 18.81 14.18
C THR A 12 -9.64 17.85 13.24
N CYS A 13 -9.76 18.24 11.97
CA CYS A 13 -10.15 17.34 10.90
C CYS A 13 -9.04 16.30 10.72
N PHE A 14 -9.20 15.13 11.36
CA PHE A 14 -8.41 13.96 11.00
C PHE A 14 -8.91 13.47 9.65
N ALA A 15 -8.22 13.87 8.57
CA ALA A 15 -8.30 13.16 7.31
C ALA A 15 -7.87 11.71 7.59
N THR A 16 -8.82 10.80 7.57
CA THR A 16 -8.56 9.37 7.69
C THR A 16 -7.97 8.94 6.36
N CYS A 17 -6.64 8.83 6.28
CA CYS A 17 -5.93 8.34 5.12
C CYS A 17 -6.11 6.82 4.96
N ALA A 18 -7.34 6.31 5.06
CA ALA A 18 -7.70 4.99 4.56
C ALA A 18 -7.85 5.09 3.03
N HIS A 19 -6.76 5.42 2.34
CA HIS A 19 -6.68 5.44 0.89
C HIS A 19 -5.94 4.18 0.42
N ALA A 20 -6.25 3.58 -0.73
CA ALA A 20 -7.45 3.51 -1.53
C ALA A 20 -7.17 2.27 -2.40
N GLN A 21 -8.14 1.37 -2.55
CA GLN A 21 -8.08 0.46 -3.69
C GLN A 21 -8.17 1.37 -4.92
N SER A 22 -7.04 1.61 -5.59
CA SER A 22 -7.01 2.47 -6.77
C SER A 22 -7.78 1.78 -7.88
N ASN A 23 -8.76 2.50 -8.45
CA ASN A 23 -9.48 2.11 -9.67
C ASN A 23 -9.10 3.06 -10.82
N ALA A 24 -7.93 3.69 -10.77
CA ALA A 24 -7.54 4.70 -11.74
C ALA A 24 -7.47 4.07 -13.16
N PRO A 25 -8.21 4.62 -14.14
CA PRO A 25 -8.19 4.12 -15.52
C PRO A 25 -6.95 4.67 -16.22
N GLY A 26 -5.77 4.12 -15.94
CA GLY A 26 -4.54 4.50 -16.64
C GLY A 26 -3.27 4.11 -15.89
N PRO A 27 -2.11 4.23 -16.54
CA PRO A 27 -0.83 4.03 -15.88
C PRO A 27 -0.68 4.97 -14.67
N LEU A 28 -0.11 4.45 -13.59
CA LEU A 28 0.14 5.18 -12.36
C LEU A 28 1.55 5.77 -12.43
N ALA A 29 1.67 7.09 -12.32
CA ALA A 29 2.97 7.72 -12.27
C ALA A 29 3.74 7.25 -11.03
N THR A 30 4.96 6.76 -11.21
CA THR A 30 5.91 6.43 -10.13
C THR A 30 7.21 7.19 -10.34
N PRO A 31 8.08 7.33 -9.32
CA PRO A 31 9.43 7.86 -9.52
C PRO A 31 10.26 7.05 -10.52
N SER A 32 9.89 5.79 -10.76
CA SER A 32 10.58 4.87 -11.65
C SER A 32 9.99 4.73 -13.06
N GLY A 33 8.96 5.51 -13.40
CA GLY A 33 8.23 5.39 -14.67
C GLY A 33 6.73 5.16 -14.46
N GLU A 34 6.01 4.85 -15.54
CA GLU A 34 4.58 4.61 -15.54
C GLU A 34 4.26 3.15 -15.19
N LEU A 35 3.65 2.93 -14.03
CA LEU A 35 3.22 1.61 -13.56
C LEU A 35 1.91 1.20 -14.22
N GLN A 36 1.89 0.00 -14.78
CA GLN A 36 0.68 -0.64 -15.27
C GLN A 36 0.61 -2.10 -14.83
N PHE A 37 -0.58 -2.56 -14.47
CA PHE A 37 -0.88 -3.99 -14.34
C PHE A 37 -1.76 -4.42 -15.50
N ALA A 38 -1.34 -5.46 -16.22
CA ALA A 38 -2.10 -6.03 -17.33
C ALA A 38 -2.40 -7.50 -17.08
N ARG A 39 -3.60 -7.94 -17.46
CA ARG A 39 -3.97 -9.36 -17.45
C ARG A 39 -3.35 -10.04 -18.67
N VAL A 40 -2.62 -11.13 -18.44
CA VAL A 40 -2.05 -11.99 -19.49
C VAL A 40 -2.42 -13.42 -19.17
N ASP A 41 -3.36 -13.99 -19.93
CA ASP A 41 -3.97 -15.29 -19.67
C ASP A 41 -4.57 -15.39 -18.24
N ARG A 42 -3.98 -16.25 -17.41
CA ARG A 42 -4.38 -16.51 -16.02
C ARG A 42 -3.61 -15.65 -15.00
N ASP A 43 -2.59 -14.94 -15.45
CA ASP A 43 -1.71 -14.15 -14.60
C ASP A 43 -1.91 -12.65 -14.83
N PHE A 44 -1.30 -11.86 -13.97
CA PHE A 44 -1.04 -10.45 -14.19
C PHE A 44 0.45 -10.21 -14.40
N VAL A 45 0.77 -9.24 -15.24
CA VAL A 45 2.13 -8.68 -15.36
C VAL A 45 2.14 -7.27 -14.78
N GLY A 46 3.18 -6.97 -14.00
CA GLY A 46 3.53 -5.61 -13.61
C GLY A 46 4.50 -5.03 -14.64
N MET A 47 4.19 -3.85 -15.14
CA MET A 47 4.96 -3.15 -16.17
C MET A 47 5.34 -1.75 -15.68
N LEU A 48 6.57 -1.33 -15.98
CA LEU A 48 7.05 0.04 -15.86
C LEU A 48 7.52 0.51 -17.22
N ASP A 49 6.98 1.63 -17.73
CA ASP A 49 7.30 2.15 -19.06
C ASP A 49 7.21 1.07 -20.15
N ASN A 50 6.15 0.26 -20.09
CA ASN A 50 5.89 -0.90 -20.96
C ASN A 50 6.90 -2.06 -20.86
N GLN A 51 7.82 -2.05 -19.89
CA GLN A 51 8.72 -3.16 -19.60
C GLN A 51 8.18 -4.00 -18.45
N VAL A 52 8.07 -5.31 -18.66
CA VAL A 52 7.63 -6.25 -17.62
C VAL A 52 8.73 -6.35 -16.55
N PHE A 53 8.38 -6.01 -15.30
CA PHE A 53 9.26 -6.19 -14.15
C PHE A 53 8.81 -7.35 -13.24
N ASP A 54 7.54 -7.73 -13.29
CA ASP A 54 7.03 -8.87 -12.52
C ASP A 54 5.87 -9.60 -13.23
N ARG A 55 5.67 -10.87 -12.87
CA ARG A 55 4.52 -11.69 -13.25
C ARG A 55 4.02 -12.49 -12.05
N PHE A 56 2.72 -12.45 -11.79
CA PHE A 56 2.11 -13.11 -10.64
C PHE A 56 0.68 -13.61 -10.92
N GLY A 57 0.30 -14.69 -10.25
CA GLY A 57 -1.07 -15.21 -10.26
C GLY A 57 -1.97 -14.46 -9.28
N ALA A 58 -3.17 -14.11 -9.72
CA ALA A 58 -4.27 -13.66 -8.87
C ALA A 58 -5.60 -13.85 -9.60
N ASN A 59 -6.70 -14.09 -8.87
CA ASN A 59 -8.04 -14.13 -9.47
C ASN A 59 -8.50 -12.73 -9.95
N THR A 60 -8.29 -11.72 -9.12
CA THR A 60 -8.63 -10.33 -9.38
C THR A 60 -7.43 -9.47 -9.01
N LEU A 61 -7.14 -8.43 -9.80
CA LEU A 61 -6.13 -7.46 -9.41
C LEU A 61 -6.64 -6.68 -8.20
N THR A 62 -5.93 -6.77 -7.09
CA THR A 62 -6.19 -5.98 -5.89
C THR A 62 -4.88 -5.41 -5.40
N HIS A 63 -4.80 -4.09 -5.40
CA HIS A 63 -3.61 -3.36 -5.00
C HIS A 63 -3.96 -2.18 -4.11
N PHE A 64 -3.00 -1.80 -3.29
CA PHE A 64 -3.04 -0.65 -2.40
C PHE A 64 -1.81 0.18 -2.74
N ASP A 65 -2.00 1.49 -2.94
CA ASP A 65 -0.93 2.38 -3.40
C ASP A 65 -0.54 3.35 -2.29
N ASP A 66 0.76 3.63 -2.19
CA ASP A 66 1.34 4.65 -1.34
C ASP A 66 1.66 5.89 -2.18
N ILE A 67 0.83 6.93 -2.05
CA ILE A 67 1.00 8.18 -2.81
C ILE A 67 1.93 9.08 -2.02
N GLY A 68 3.10 9.37 -2.59
CA GLY A 68 4.05 10.28 -1.95
C GLY A 68 3.51 11.71 -1.91
N ASP A 69 3.41 12.29 -0.70
CA ASP A 69 2.82 13.61 -0.50
C ASP A 69 3.46 14.72 -1.37
N ALA A 70 4.78 14.67 -1.54
CA ALA A 70 5.54 15.70 -2.25
C ALA A 70 5.42 15.62 -3.78
N THR A 71 5.31 14.40 -4.32
CA THR A 71 5.37 14.16 -5.78
C THR A 71 4.02 13.82 -6.37
N GLN A 72 3.03 13.48 -5.54
CA GLN A 72 1.72 12.96 -5.97
C GLN A 72 1.84 11.73 -6.88
N THR A 73 2.94 10.98 -6.76
CA THR A 73 3.22 9.74 -7.50
C THR A 73 3.12 8.54 -6.57
N VAL A 74 2.80 7.38 -7.12
CA VAL A 74 2.84 6.11 -6.40
C VAL A 74 4.30 5.73 -6.13
N THR A 75 4.70 5.73 -4.87
CA THR A 75 6.08 5.39 -4.45
C THR A 75 6.22 3.91 -4.12
N ARG A 76 5.14 3.30 -3.61
CA ARG A 76 5.06 1.88 -3.29
C ARG A 76 3.67 1.35 -3.62
N THR A 77 3.58 0.07 -3.95
CA THR A 77 2.30 -0.62 -4.14
C THR A 77 2.35 -1.99 -3.48
N LEU A 78 1.31 -2.33 -2.72
CA LEU A 78 1.11 -3.67 -2.20
C LEU A 78 0.06 -4.38 -3.07
N VAL A 79 0.43 -5.48 -3.71
CA VAL A 79 -0.47 -6.30 -4.51
C VAL A 79 -0.81 -7.61 -3.79
N GLN A 80 -2.10 -7.92 -3.74
CA GLN A 80 -2.60 -9.22 -3.30
C GLN A 80 -2.44 -10.24 -4.42
N THR A 81 -1.65 -11.29 -4.18
CA THR A 81 -1.47 -12.41 -5.13
C THR A 81 -1.95 -13.73 -4.53
N ASP A 82 -1.98 -14.79 -5.34
CA ASP A 82 -2.32 -16.14 -4.90
C ASP A 82 -1.29 -16.71 -3.90
N SER A 83 -0.04 -16.24 -3.98
CA SER A 83 1.05 -16.63 -3.07
C SER A 83 1.14 -15.75 -1.81
N GLY A 84 0.29 -14.72 -1.72
CA GLY A 84 0.29 -13.74 -0.63
C GLY A 84 0.66 -12.32 -1.09
N PRO A 85 0.72 -11.36 -0.17
CA PRO A 85 1.06 -9.97 -0.50
C PRO A 85 2.46 -9.82 -1.06
N VAL A 86 2.59 -8.95 -2.07
CA VAL A 86 3.84 -8.53 -2.70
C VAL A 86 3.95 -7.02 -2.61
N LEU A 87 5.06 -6.52 -2.09
CA LEU A 87 5.36 -5.10 -2.00
C LEU A 87 6.32 -4.72 -3.12
N TYR A 88 5.90 -3.80 -3.96
CA TYR A 88 6.72 -3.12 -4.96
C TYR A 88 7.13 -1.75 -4.41
N ASP A 89 8.43 -1.45 -4.47
CA ASP A 89 8.98 -0.14 -4.08
C ASP A 89 9.67 0.49 -5.29
N PHE A 90 9.05 1.55 -5.81
CA PHE A 90 9.42 2.28 -7.02
C PHE A 90 10.35 3.46 -6.73
N ARG A 91 10.83 3.60 -5.49
CA ARG A 91 11.86 4.59 -5.14
C ARG A 91 13.26 4.14 -5.56
N HIS A 92 13.40 2.87 -5.98
CA HIS A 92 14.65 2.24 -6.35
C HIS A 92 14.62 1.78 -7.82
N HIS A 93 15.80 1.81 -8.45
CA HIS A 93 16.04 1.28 -9.78
C HIS A 93 17.14 0.19 -9.72
N PRO A 94 16.85 -1.08 -10.08
CA PRO A 94 15.55 -1.61 -10.48
C PRO A 94 14.54 -1.61 -9.33
N THR A 95 13.25 -1.69 -9.67
CA THR A 95 12.15 -1.76 -8.69
C THR A 95 12.38 -2.89 -7.69
N LEU A 96 12.28 -2.57 -6.41
CA LEU A 96 12.46 -3.56 -5.36
C LEU A 96 11.15 -4.35 -5.20
N VAL A 97 11.22 -5.67 -5.42
CA VAL A 97 10.10 -6.60 -5.29
C VAL A 97 10.28 -7.46 -4.05
N GLN A 98 9.37 -7.34 -3.09
CA GLN A 98 9.40 -8.10 -1.84
C GLN A 98 8.17 -8.99 -1.74
N ARG A 99 8.37 -10.31 -1.62
CA ARG A 99 7.27 -11.28 -1.50
C ARG A 99 7.17 -11.79 -0.08
N SER A 100 5.96 -11.75 0.50
CA SER A 100 5.71 -12.37 1.81
C SER A 100 5.73 -13.90 1.77
N ASN A 101 5.44 -14.50 0.60
CA ASN A 101 5.26 -15.94 0.38
C ASN A 101 4.31 -16.61 1.40
N ARG A 102 3.40 -15.82 1.97
CA ARG A 102 2.42 -16.28 2.96
C ARG A 102 1.03 -15.89 2.51
N ARG A 103 0.26 -16.89 2.10
CA ARG A 103 -1.13 -16.70 1.66
C ARG A 103 -1.97 -16.13 2.80
N MET A 104 -2.52 -14.95 2.56
CA MET A 104 -3.49 -14.28 3.42
C MET A 104 -4.31 -13.29 2.58
N ALA A 105 -5.49 -12.90 3.06
CA ALA A 105 -6.23 -11.79 2.50
C ALA A 105 -5.90 -10.50 3.24
N VAL A 106 -5.55 -9.44 2.50
CA VAL A 106 -5.35 -8.09 3.03
C VAL A 106 -6.66 -7.31 2.94
N LYS A 107 -7.11 -6.79 4.08
CA LYS A 107 -8.32 -5.96 4.19
C LYS A 107 -8.03 -4.47 4.20
N ARG A 108 -6.94 -4.08 4.88
CA ARG A 108 -6.48 -2.70 4.99
C ARG A 108 -4.96 -2.66 5.01
N VAL A 109 -4.42 -1.55 4.53
CA VAL A 109 -2.99 -1.26 4.43
C VAL A 109 -2.75 0.09 5.08
N PHE A 110 -1.72 0.17 5.90
CA PHE A 110 -1.26 1.39 6.55
C PHE A 110 0.23 1.55 6.26
N TRP A 111 0.56 2.60 5.52
CA TRP A 111 1.92 2.88 5.08
C TRP A 111 2.70 3.53 6.22
N GLN A 112 3.91 3.05 6.45
CA GLN A 112 4.88 3.63 7.38
C GLN A 112 6.21 3.78 6.63
N ASP A 113 7.15 4.60 7.10
CA ASP A 113 8.36 5.01 6.37
C ASP A 113 9.03 3.86 5.57
N ASP A 114 9.41 2.78 6.27
CA ASP A 114 10.11 1.64 5.68
C ASP A 114 9.36 0.30 5.83
N GLU A 115 8.14 0.34 6.37
CA GLU A 115 7.31 -0.84 6.57
C GLU A 115 5.87 -0.59 6.17
N VAL A 116 5.12 -1.67 6.00
CA VAL A 116 3.69 -1.60 5.74
C VAL A 116 2.94 -2.48 6.73
N VAL A 117 1.93 -1.92 7.37
CA VAL A 117 1.09 -2.62 8.33
C VAL A 117 -0.19 -3.08 7.63
N LEU A 118 -0.45 -4.37 7.71
CA LEU A 118 -1.53 -5.05 7.02
C LEU A 118 -2.56 -5.53 8.04
N GLN A 119 -3.84 -5.23 7.79
CA GLN A 119 -4.93 -5.87 8.51
C GLN A 119 -5.44 -7.06 7.68
N GLY A 120 -5.29 -8.27 8.20
CA GLY A 120 -5.86 -9.49 7.63
C GLY A 120 -7.01 -10.05 8.45
N SER A 121 -7.55 -11.20 8.04
CA SER A 121 -8.54 -11.94 8.84
C SER A 121 -7.99 -12.47 10.16
N GLN A 122 -6.70 -12.78 10.21
CA GLN A 122 -6.02 -13.36 11.38
C GLN A 122 -5.44 -12.31 12.36
N GLY A 123 -5.70 -11.03 12.11
CA GLY A 123 -5.19 -9.90 12.89
C GLY A 123 -4.29 -8.97 12.08
N TRP A 124 -3.40 -8.29 12.79
CA TRP A 124 -2.48 -7.30 12.24
C TRP A 124 -1.12 -7.90 11.93
N PHE A 125 -0.48 -7.43 10.87
CA PHE A 125 0.83 -7.89 10.42
C PHE A 125 1.70 -6.70 10.02
N ARG A 126 2.99 -6.79 10.30
CA ARG A 126 4.00 -5.88 9.77
C ARG A 126 4.73 -6.59 8.65
N PHE A 127 4.86 -5.92 7.51
CA PHE A 127 5.62 -6.38 6.36
C PHE A 127 6.79 -5.44 6.10
N LYS A 128 8.00 -5.97 6.25
CA LYS A 128 9.25 -5.22 6.12
C LYS A 128 10.34 -6.13 5.57
N SER A 129 11.07 -5.67 4.55
CA SER A 129 12.20 -6.39 3.95
C SER A 129 11.86 -7.86 3.61
N GLY A 130 10.71 -8.10 2.98
CA GLY A 130 10.24 -9.44 2.62
C GLY A 130 9.68 -10.28 3.79
N THR A 131 9.75 -9.80 5.02
CA THR A 131 9.34 -10.55 6.21
C THR A 131 7.98 -10.11 6.72
N LEU A 132 7.03 -11.05 6.83
CA LEU A 132 5.70 -10.80 7.37
C LEU A 132 5.61 -11.28 8.83
N THR A 133 5.56 -10.34 9.77
CA THR A 133 5.48 -10.62 11.22
C THR A 133 4.08 -10.36 11.75
N LYS A 134 3.47 -11.33 12.44
CA LYS A 134 2.19 -11.10 13.12
C LYS A 134 2.39 -10.17 14.31
N LEU A 135 1.59 -9.11 14.37
CA LEU A 135 1.60 -8.18 15.50
C LEU A 135 0.73 -8.77 16.62
N GLN A 136 1.29 -8.85 17.82
CA GLN A 136 0.49 -9.12 19.03
C GLN A 136 -0.19 -7.82 19.46
N SER A 137 -1.43 -7.93 19.96
CA SER A 137 -2.29 -6.82 20.42
C SER A 137 -1.51 -5.54 20.73
N SER A 138 -1.39 -4.66 19.74
CA SER A 138 -0.74 -3.37 19.90
C SER A 138 -1.77 -2.36 20.35
N LYS A 139 -1.48 -1.59 21.40
CA LYS A 139 -2.21 -0.35 21.69
C LYS A 139 -1.97 0.74 20.63
N THR A 140 -1.18 0.43 19.59
CA THR A 140 -0.83 1.32 18.48
C THR A 140 -2.01 1.47 17.54
N THR A 141 -2.46 2.71 17.37
CA THR A 141 -3.35 3.11 16.29
C THR A 141 -2.51 3.38 15.05
N TYR A 142 -2.84 2.71 13.95
CA TYR A 142 -2.25 2.98 12.63
C TYR A 142 -3.17 3.93 11.89
N HIS A 143 -2.57 4.93 11.23
CA HIS A 143 -3.25 5.98 10.47
C HIS A 143 -2.94 5.86 8.99
#